data_AF-A0A2R6HJ80-F1
#
_entry.id   AF-A0A2R6HJ80-F1
#
_cell.length_a   1.000
_cell.length_b   1.000
_cell.length_c   1.000
_cell.angle_alpha   90.00
_cell.angle_beta   90.00
_cell.angle_gamma   90.00
#
_symmetry.space_group_name_H-M   'P 1'
#
loop_
_entity.id
_entity.type
_entity.pdbx_description
1 polymer ?
#
loop_
_entity_poly.entity_id
_entity_poly.type
_entity_poly.pdbx_seq_one_letter_code
_entity_poly.pdbx_strand_id
1 'polypeptide(L)'
;MRPLLWVLVGILIYTVAAMALNARGMLPSSLRVAGPLLTVHTKRGRAFLDRLASPRRAWQAWGNFGVGIAIVIMIGSFFAVLFSAVNALTDPGAVGGITRPQDALVIPGVNQFLPWAAAVDILVGLLVGLVVHEGGHGLLCRVEDIDIESMGIALLAFVPLGAFVQPDEESQQSADRGGKTRMFAAGVTNNFLVTALSFGLLFLVVANLVTVVSGVAIGGTLPGSAAEEAGLERGDVITGVNGQAVENEEEFEAALADADREVTVQREE
;
A
#
# COMPACT_ATOMS: atom_id res chain seq x y z
N MET A 1 -35.75 7.99 -9.22
CA MET A 1 -34.69 8.12 -10.25
C MET A 1 -33.38 7.61 -9.67
N ARG A 2 -32.54 6.92 -10.46
CA ARG A 2 -31.29 6.32 -9.95
C ARG A 2 -30.21 7.41 -9.80
N PRO A 3 -29.60 7.60 -8.63
CA PRO A 3 -28.59 8.65 -8.40
C PRO A 3 -27.40 8.56 -9.37
N LEU A 4 -27.05 7.34 -9.78
CA LEU A 4 -26.01 7.07 -10.77
C LEU A 4 -26.30 7.71 -12.14
N LEU A 5 -27.58 7.83 -12.53
CA LEU A 5 -27.95 8.49 -13.79
C LEU A 5 -27.64 9.99 -13.73
N TRP A 6 -27.87 10.65 -12.59
CA TRP A 6 -27.53 12.05 -12.41
C TRP A 6 -26.02 12.29 -12.42
N VAL A 7 -25.24 11.38 -11.85
CA VAL A 7 -23.76 11.44 -11.93
C VAL A 7 -23.29 11.32 -13.37
N LEU A 8 -23.81 10.35 -14.13
CA LEU A 8 -23.45 10.17 -15.54
C LEU A 8 -23.86 11.38 -16.40
N VAL A 9 -25.05 11.92 -16.18
CA VAL A 9 -25.51 13.14 -16.86
C VAL A 9 -24.60 14.33 -16.50
N GLY A 10 -24.20 14.46 -15.22
CA GLY A 10 -23.26 15.48 -14.78
C GLY A 10 -21.90 15.37 -15.46
N ILE A 11 -21.33 14.16 -15.53
CA ILE A 11 -20.07 13.88 -16.24
C ILE A 11 -20.21 14.21 -17.73
N LEU A 12 -21.33 13.84 -18.35
CA LEU A 12 -21.60 14.13 -19.76
C LEU A 12 -21.66 15.65 -20.02
N ILE A 13 -22.42 16.39 -19.21
CA ILE A 13 -22.54 17.85 -19.31
C ILE A 13 -21.16 18.50 -19.14
N TYR A 14 -20.41 18.10 -18.11
CA TYR A 14 -19.04 18.55 -17.89
C TYR A 14 -18.17 18.29 -19.12
N THR A 15 -18.22 17.07 -19.66
CA THR A 15 -17.40 16.64 -20.79
C THR A 15 -17.71 17.47 -22.04
N VAL A 16 -18.99 17.66 -22.36
CA VAL A 16 -19.42 18.50 -23.48
C VAL A 16 -18.96 19.94 -23.30
N ALA A 17 -19.12 20.51 -22.10
CA ALA A 17 -18.67 21.87 -21.80
C ALA A 17 -17.15 22.02 -21.92
N ALA A 18 -16.37 21.10 -21.33
CA ALA A 18 -14.92 21.10 -21.36
C ALA A 18 -14.38 20.96 -22.79
N MET A 19 -14.94 20.04 -23.58
CA MET A 19 -14.58 19.87 -24.99
C MET A 19 -14.96 21.09 -25.83
N ALA A 20 -16.11 21.72 -25.58
CA ALA A 20 -16.52 22.95 -26.27
C ALA A 20 -15.57 24.12 -25.96
N LEU A 21 -15.14 24.27 -24.70
CA LEU A 21 -14.13 25.26 -24.31
C LEU A 21 -12.77 24.99 -24.96
N ASN A 22 -12.36 23.72 -25.00
CA ASN A 22 -11.11 23.30 -25.65
C ASN A 22 -11.14 23.59 -27.16
N ALA A 23 -12.24 23.25 -27.84
CA ALA A 23 -12.42 23.50 -29.27
C ALA A 23 -12.45 24.99 -29.62
N ARG A 24 -12.87 25.84 -28.68
CA ARG A 24 -12.84 27.31 -28.81
C ARG A 24 -11.48 27.93 -28.44
N GLY A 25 -10.48 27.14 -28.05
CA GLY A 25 -9.17 27.63 -27.62
C GLY A 25 -9.22 28.47 -26.35
N MET A 26 -10.28 28.34 -25.54
CA MET A 26 -10.46 29.11 -24.31
C MET A 26 -9.71 28.49 -23.12
N LEU A 27 -9.23 27.26 -23.26
CA LEU A 27 -8.45 26.60 -22.21
C LEU A 27 -6.97 27.00 -22.29
N PRO A 28 -6.32 27.26 -21.15
CA PRO A 28 -4.88 27.51 -21.12
C PRO A 28 -4.10 26.27 -21.62
N SER A 29 -2.92 26.49 -22.18
CA SER A 29 -2.05 25.43 -22.73
C SER A 29 -1.59 24.38 -21.71
N SER A 30 -1.75 24.66 -20.42
CA SER A 30 -1.51 23.71 -19.33
C SER A 30 -2.64 22.68 -19.17
N LEU A 31 -3.83 22.91 -19.74
CA LEU A 31 -4.96 21.99 -19.66
C LEU A 31 -5.17 21.28 -20.99
N ARG A 32 -5.20 19.95 -20.96
CA ARG A 32 -5.61 19.16 -22.13
C ARG A 32 -6.86 18.35 -21.76
N VAL A 33 -7.85 18.36 -22.66
CA VAL A 33 -9.12 17.66 -22.47
C VAL A 33 -9.23 16.55 -23.50
N ALA A 34 -9.48 15.34 -23.04
CA ALA A 34 -9.75 14.16 -23.86
C ALA A 34 -11.02 13.46 -23.33
N GLY A 35 -12.19 13.84 -23.84
CA GLY A 35 -13.47 13.38 -23.32
C GLY A 35 -13.67 13.81 -21.86
N PRO A 36 -13.98 12.88 -20.94
CA PRO A 36 -14.15 13.20 -19.51
C PRO A 36 -12.81 13.41 -18.77
N LEU A 37 -11.68 13.10 -19.41
CA LEU A 37 -10.35 13.23 -18.82
C LEU A 37 -9.81 14.64 -19.04
N LEU A 38 -9.37 15.25 -17.95
CA LEU A 38 -8.67 16.54 -17.93
C LEU A 38 -7.26 16.30 -17.37
N THR A 39 -6.23 16.59 -18.16
CA THR A 39 -4.85 16.56 -17.68
C THR A 39 -4.32 17.97 -17.47
N VAL A 40 -3.77 18.20 -16.29
CA VAL A 40 -3.12 19.45 -15.91
C VAL A 40 -1.62 19.24 -16.04
N HIS A 41 -0.99 19.91 -17.00
CA HIS A 41 0.45 19.86 -17.26
C HIS A 41 1.17 21.04 -16.60
N THR A 42 2.32 20.75 -16.00
CA THR A 42 3.22 21.73 -15.38
C THR A 42 4.68 21.37 -15.65
N LYS A 43 5.51 22.40 -15.75
CA LYS A 43 6.99 22.27 -15.80
C LYS A 43 7.65 22.69 -14.49
N ARG A 44 6.88 23.20 -13.51
CA ARG A 44 7.41 23.79 -12.27
C ARG A 44 8.12 22.77 -11.36
N GLY A 45 7.75 21.49 -11.45
CA GLY A 45 8.37 20.42 -10.67
C GLY A 45 9.81 20.07 -11.05
N ARG A 46 10.28 20.50 -12.24
CA ARG A 46 11.61 20.12 -12.75
C ARG A 46 12.74 20.62 -11.87
N ALA A 47 12.73 21.90 -11.49
CA ALA A 47 13.78 22.49 -10.65
C ALA A 47 13.88 21.83 -9.26
N PHE A 48 12.74 21.40 -8.71
CA PHE A 48 12.73 20.62 -7.47
C PHE A 48 13.39 19.25 -7.65
N LEU A 49 13.08 18.56 -8.75
CA LEU A 49 13.69 17.28 -9.07
C LEU A 49 15.17 17.40 -9.41
N ASP A 50 15.61 18.46 -10.09
CA ASP A 50 17.02 18.74 -10.37
C ASP A 50 17.81 18.86 -9.06
N ARG A 51 17.23 19.57 -8.08
CA ARG A 51 17.81 19.70 -6.74
C ARG A 51 17.85 18.35 -6.02
N LEU A 52 16.76 17.58 -6.06
CA LEU A 52 16.65 16.29 -5.41
C LEU A 52 17.58 15.25 -6.04
N ALA A 53 17.82 15.33 -7.35
CA ALA A 53 18.71 14.46 -8.12
C ALA A 53 20.21 14.76 -7.91
N SER A 54 20.56 15.82 -7.18
CA SER A 54 21.95 16.23 -6.97
C SER A 54 22.89 15.13 -6.45
N PRO A 55 22.52 14.23 -5.51
CA PRO A 55 23.37 13.11 -5.12
C PRO A 55 23.22 11.95 -6.10
N ARG A 56 23.60 12.17 -7.37
CA ARG A 56 23.38 11.23 -8.49
C ARG A 56 23.84 9.81 -8.19
N ARG A 57 25.01 9.64 -7.58
CA ARG A 57 25.57 8.32 -7.25
C ARG A 57 24.71 7.53 -6.25
N ALA A 58 24.13 8.22 -5.26
CA ALA A 58 23.25 7.59 -4.29
C ALA A 58 21.96 7.09 -4.97
N TRP A 59 21.37 7.92 -5.84
CA TRP A 59 20.20 7.55 -6.61
C TRP A 59 20.46 6.45 -7.64
N GLN A 60 21.63 6.42 -8.25
CA GLN A 60 22.04 5.33 -9.15
C GLN A 60 22.20 4.01 -8.39
N ALA A 61 22.82 4.03 -7.21
CA ALA A 61 22.92 2.85 -6.35
C ALA A 61 21.54 2.35 -5.92
N TRP A 62 20.67 3.27 -5.49
CA TRP A 62 19.27 2.98 -5.17
C TRP A 62 18.51 2.39 -6.35
N GLY A 63 18.66 2.97 -7.54
CA GLY A 63 18.04 2.47 -8.76
C GLY A 63 18.55 1.08 -9.13
N ASN A 64 19.86 0.80 -9.01
CA ASN A 64 20.40 -0.54 -9.27
C ASN A 64 19.85 -1.59 -8.29
N PHE A 65 19.74 -1.25 -7.00
CA PHE A 65 19.10 -2.10 -6.00
C PHE A 65 17.63 -2.35 -6.35
N GLY A 66 16.92 -1.30 -6.75
CA GLY A 66 15.55 -1.33 -7.22
C GLY A 66 15.31 -2.21 -8.45
N VAL A 67 16.22 -2.18 -9.42
CA VAL A 67 16.18 -3.08 -10.59
C VAL A 67 16.24 -4.55 -10.15
N GLY A 68 17.08 -4.88 -9.18
CA GLY A 68 17.13 -6.23 -8.61
C GLY A 68 15.79 -6.67 -8.01
N ILE A 69 15.17 -5.80 -7.18
CA ILE A 69 13.84 -6.03 -6.61
C ILE A 69 12.80 -6.22 -7.72
N ALA A 70 12.78 -5.34 -8.71
CA ALA A 70 11.81 -5.38 -9.81
C ALA A 70 11.91 -6.70 -10.60
N ILE A 71 13.12 -7.20 -10.85
CA ILE A 71 13.32 -8.49 -11.53
C ILE A 71 12.79 -9.65 -10.69
N VAL A 72 13.10 -9.69 -9.38
CA VAL A 72 12.60 -10.74 -8.48
C VAL A 72 11.08 -10.74 -8.44
N ILE A 73 10.45 -9.57 -8.32
CA ILE A 73 9.00 -9.44 -8.30
C ILE A 73 8.39 -9.83 -9.65
N MET A 74 9.01 -9.44 -10.76
CA MET A 74 8.50 -9.76 -12.10
C MET A 74 8.51 -11.27 -12.34
N ILE A 75 9.62 -11.94 -12.01
CA ILE A 75 9.74 -13.41 -12.12
C ILE A 75 8.75 -14.09 -11.16
N GLY A 76 8.68 -13.65 -9.90
CA GLY A 76 7.76 -14.19 -8.91
C GLY A 76 6.29 -14.02 -9.33
N SER A 77 5.92 -12.85 -9.85
CA SER A 77 4.57 -12.56 -10.34
C SER A 77 4.23 -13.40 -11.56
N PHE A 78 5.18 -13.64 -12.47
CA PHE A 78 4.99 -14.54 -13.59
C PHE A 78 4.62 -15.95 -13.12
N PHE A 79 5.38 -16.53 -12.18
CA PHE A 79 5.07 -17.86 -11.64
C PHE A 79 3.79 -17.89 -10.80
N ALA A 80 3.50 -16.83 -10.03
CA ALA A 80 2.26 -16.73 -9.26
C ALA A 80 1.02 -16.69 -10.18
N VAL A 81 1.07 -15.89 -11.24
CA VAL A 81 0.01 -15.82 -12.26
C VAL A 81 -0.10 -17.16 -13.01
N LEU A 82 1.03 -17.78 -13.36
CA LEU A 82 1.03 -19.10 -14.01
C LEU A 82 0.39 -20.17 -13.13
N PHE A 83 0.77 -20.24 -11.85
CA PHE A 83 0.19 -21.17 -10.89
C PHE A 83 -1.29 -20.89 -10.64
N SER A 84 -1.68 -19.61 -10.54
CA SER A 84 -3.08 -19.21 -10.44
C SER A 84 -3.89 -19.64 -11.66
N ALA A 85 -3.34 -19.49 -12.87
CA ALA A 85 -3.98 -19.93 -14.11
C ALA A 85 -4.13 -21.46 -14.17
N VAL A 86 -3.12 -22.22 -13.74
CA VAL A 86 -3.20 -23.68 -13.66
C VAL A 86 -4.25 -24.11 -12.64
N ASN A 87 -4.25 -23.52 -11.44
CA ASN A 87 -5.23 -23.82 -10.40
C ASN A 87 -6.67 -23.53 -10.86
N ALA A 88 -6.88 -22.43 -11.59
CA ALA A 88 -8.19 -22.08 -12.13
C ALA A 88 -8.73 -23.13 -13.12
N LEU A 89 -7.86 -23.91 -13.77
CA LEU A 89 -8.23 -25.00 -14.68
C LEU A 89 -8.48 -26.33 -13.93
N THR A 90 -7.73 -26.59 -12.86
CA THR A 90 -7.82 -27.88 -12.12
C THR A 90 -8.90 -27.87 -11.05
N ASP A 91 -9.13 -26.73 -10.40
CA ASP A 91 -10.20 -26.54 -9.44
C ASP A 91 -10.81 -25.14 -9.60
N PRO A 92 -11.85 -25.01 -10.45
CA PRO A 92 -12.55 -23.74 -10.67
C PRO A 92 -13.16 -23.15 -9.39
N GLY A 93 -13.33 -23.95 -8.32
CA GLY A 93 -13.82 -23.51 -7.02
C GLY A 93 -12.72 -23.03 -6.07
N ALA A 94 -11.45 -23.39 -6.31
CA ALA A 94 -10.31 -23.00 -5.50
C ALA A 94 -9.81 -21.56 -5.74
N VAL A 95 -10.34 -20.85 -6.72
CA VAL A 95 -10.08 -19.40 -6.92
C VAL A 95 -10.89 -18.60 -5.88
N GLY A 96 -10.66 -18.88 -4.60
CA GLY A 96 -11.38 -18.29 -3.48
C GLY A 96 -10.82 -16.90 -3.14
N GLY A 97 -11.57 -15.85 -3.47
CA GLY A 97 -11.37 -14.52 -2.85
C GLY A 97 -11.66 -13.33 -3.76
N ILE A 98 -11.33 -13.42 -5.05
CA ILE A 98 -11.58 -12.37 -6.05
C ILE A 98 -12.41 -12.97 -7.19
N THR A 99 -13.58 -13.51 -6.86
CA THR A 99 -14.47 -14.13 -7.86
C THR A 99 -15.37 -13.11 -8.52
N ARG A 100 -15.56 -11.94 -7.91
CA ARG A 100 -16.40 -10.88 -8.44
C ARG A 100 -15.53 -9.78 -9.03
N PRO A 101 -15.76 -9.34 -10.28
CA PRO A 101 -15.00 -8.25 -10.91
C PRO A 101 -14.96 -6.95 -10.09
N GLN A 102 -15.98 -6.71 -9.26
CA GLN A 102 -16.04 -5.56 -8.36
C GLN A 102 -14.96 -5.57 -7.25
N ASP A 103 -14.48 -6.74 -6.84
CA ASP A 103 -13.47 -6.88 -5.78
C ASP A 103 -12.06 -6.53 -6.29
N ALA A 104 -11.87 -6.45 -7.61
CA ALA A 104 -10.63 -5.97 -8.22
C ALA A 104 -10.54 -4.43 -8.27
N LEU A 105 -11.67 -3.72 -8.11
CA LEU A 105 -11.69 -2.27 -8.13
C LEU A 105 -11.28 -1.71 -6.77
N VAL A 106 -10.30 -0.81 -6.73
CA VAL A 106 -9.90 -0.10 -5.50
C VAL A 106 -10.81 1.11 -5.29
N ILE A 107 -12.11 0.87 -5.10
CA ILE A 107 -13.12 1.90 -4.88
C ILE A 107 -13.84 1.60 -3.56
N PRO A 108 -13.69 2.46 -2.52
CA PRO A 108 -14.38 2.29 -1.25
C PRO A 108 -15.90 2.14 -1.43
N GLY A 109 -16.49 1.17 -0.72
CA GLY A 109 -17.91 0.86 -0.77
C GLY A 109 -18.38 0.03 -1.98
N VAL A 110 -17.59 -0.03 -3.06
CA VAL A 110 -17.84 -0.95 -4.19
C VAL A 110 -17.14 -2.29 -3.96
N ASN A 111 -15.93 -2.22 -3.42
CA ASN A 111 -15.16 -3.37 -3.00
C ASN A 111 -15.57 -3.77 -1.57
N GLN A 112 -15.92 -5.04 -1.38
CA GLN A 112 -16.35 -5.55 -0.06
C GLN A 112 -15.26 -5.43 1.02
N PHE A 113 -13.99 -5.33 0.63
CA PHE A 113 -12.86 -5.21 1.54
C PHE A 113 -12.48 -3.74 1.86
N LEU A 114 -13.11 -2.77 1.20
CA LEU A 114 -12.80 -1.34 1.36
C LEU A 114 -14.03 -0.60 1.93
N PRO A 115 -14.23 -0.59 3.26
CA PRO A 115 -15.37 0.09 3.88
C PRO A 115 -15.27 1.61 3.68
N TRP A 116 -16.43 2.28 3.63
CA TRP A 116 -16.50 3.74 3.52
C TRP A 116 -15.78 4.49 4.65
N ALA A 117 -15.71 3.89 5.84
CA ALA A 117 -15.01 4.46 6.99
C ALA A 117 -13.52 4.69 6.72
N ALA A 118 -12.89 3.86 5.88
CA ALA A 118 -11.48 3.96 5.52
C ALA A 118 -11.25 4.72 4.20
N ALA A 119 -12.29 5.27 3.59
CA ALA A 119 -12.20 5.86 2.24
C ALA A 119 -11.17 6.99 2.16
N VAL A 120 -11.11 7.84 3.18
CA VAL A 120 -10.14 8.96 3.23
C VAL A 120 -8.71 8.43 3.33
N ASP A 121 -8.46 7.46 4.20
CA ASP A 121 -7.14 6.87 4.39
C ASP A 121 -6.65 6.16 3.12
N ILE A 122 -7.53 5.43 2.45
CA ILE A 122 -7.26 4.78 1.16
C ILE A 122 -6.90 5.82 0.09
N LEU A 123 -7.68 6.91 -0.02
CA LEU A 123 -7.41 7.97 -0.99
C LEU A 123 -6.08 8.67 -0.73
N VAL A 124 -5.75 8.92 0.54
CA VAL A 124 -4.46 9.50 0.92
C VAL A 124 -3.32 8.53 0.60
N GLY A 125 -3.44 7.25 0.94
CA GLY A 125 -2.44 6.23 0.64
C GLY A 125 -2.22 6.07 -0.87
N LEU A 126 -3.30 6.03 -1.66
CA LEU A 126 -3.23 5.97 -3.11
C LEU A 126 -2.54 7.21 -3.70
N LEU A 127 -2.90 8.41 -3.21
CA LEU A 127 -2.28 9.65 -3.64
C LEU A 127 -0.78 9.67 -3.33
N VAL A 128 -0.37 9.27 -2.13
CA VAL A 128 1.04 9.18 -1.74
C VAL A 128 1.78 8.19 -2.64
N GLY A 129 1.25 6.97 -2.81
CA GLY A 129 1.87 5.95 -3.66
C GLY A 129 2.01 6.40 -5.11
N LEU A 130 1.00 7.08 -5.66
CA LEU A 130 1.02 7.62 -7.02
C LEU A 130 2.04 8.75 -7.19
N VAL A 131 2.05 9.72 -6.26
CA VAL A 131 3.00 10.85 -6.30
C VAL A 131 4.44 10.34 -6.16
N VAL A 132 4.68 9.36 -5.29
CA VAL A 132 6.00 8.77 -5.10
C VAL A 132 6.42 7.90 -6.29
N HIS A 133 5.48 7.16 -6.89
CA HIS A 133 5.73 6.35 -8.08
C HIS A 133 6.20 7.22 -9.26
N GLU A 134 5.37 8.20 -9.61
CA GLU A 134 5.60 9.11 -10.73
C GLU A 134 6.77 10.06 -10.44
N GLY A 135 6.84 10.58 -9.21
CA GLY A 135 7.98 11.37 -8.75
C GLY A 135 9.28 10.58 -8.80
N GLY A 136 9.25 9.27 -8.56
CA GLY A 136 10.38 8.36 -8.70
C GLY A 136 10.86 8.26 -10.14
N HIS A 137 9.95 8.03 -11.09
CA HIS A 137 10.29 8.09 -12.50
C HIS A 137 10.91 9.43 -12.89
N GLY A 138 10.32 10.55 -12.44
CA GLY A 138 10.84 11.88 -12.73
C GLY A 138 12.21 12.17 -12.11
N LEU A 139 12.45 11.69 -10.89
CA LEU A 139 13.73 11.80 -10.21
C LEU A 139 14.81 11.01 -10.94
N LEU A 140 14.55 9.76 -11.31
CA LEU A 140 15.52 8.93 -12.01
C LEU A 140 15.73 9.41 -13.45
N CYS A 141 14.73 10.03 -14.10
CA CYS A 141 14.96 10.74 -15.35
C CYS A 141 16.05 11.82 -15.20
N ARG A 142 15.97 12.65 -14.15
CA ARG A 142 17.01 13.66 -13.86
C ARG A 142 18.38 13.07 -13.53
N VAL A 143 18.40 11.98 -12.77
CA VAL A 143 19.65 11.32 -12.39
C VAL A 143 20.38 10.73 -13.60
N GLU A 144 19.62 10.24 -14.59
CA GLU A 144 20.12 9.60 -15.81
C GLU A 144 20.17 10.54 -17.02
N ASP A 145 20.02 11.85 -16.81
CA ASP A 145 20.02 12.87 -17.87
C ASP A 145 18.99 12.64 -18.99
N ILE A 146 17.88 11.98 -18.67
CA ILE A 146 16.71 11.84 -19.53
C ILE A 146 15.84 13.04 -19.30
N ASP A 147 15.50 13.84 -20.32
CA ASP A 147 14.64 15.01 -20.23
C ASP A 147 13.17 14.67 -19.94
N ILE A 148 12.41 15.66 -19.43
CA ILE A 148 10.99 15.49 -19.05
C ILE A 148 10.24 16.53 -19.84
N GLU A 149 9.33 16.11 -20.71
CA GLU A 149 8.53 17.00 -21.53
C GLU A 149 7.46 17.69 -20.66
N SER A 150 6.78 16.93 -19.82
CA SER A 150 5.73 17.45 -18.95
C SER A 150 5.48 16.57 -17.73
N MET A 151 4.82 17.12 -16.72
CA MET A 151 4.37 16.41 -15.53
C MET A 151 3.01 16.93 -15.12
N GLY A 152 2.26 16.18 -14.34
CA GLY A 152 1.13 16.74 -13.63
C GLY A 152 0.10 15.73 -13.18
N ILE A 153 -1.18 16.11 -13.25
CA ILE A 153 -2.30 15.38 -12.64
C ILE A 153 -3.34 15.10 -13.72
N ALA A 154 -3.86 13.87 -13.74
CA ALA A 154 -4.99 13.43 -14.53
C ALA A 154 -6.25 13.41 -13.65
N LEU A 155 -7.31 14.05 -14.12
CA LEU A 155 -8.61 14.13 -13.45
C LEU A 155 -9.67 13.46 -14.33
N LEU A 156 -10.53 12.63 -13.73
CA LEU A 156 -11.78 12.22 -14.33
C LEU A 156 -12.86 13.21 -13.90
N ALA A 157 -13.21 14.11 -14.82
CA ALA A 157 -13.96 15.32 -14.50
C ALA A 157 -13.31 16.13 -13.38
N PHE A 158 -13.80 16.01 -12.14
CA PHE A 158 -13.28 16.67 -10.95
C PHE A 158 -12.61 15.70 -9.96
N VAL A 159 -12.64 14.39 -10.25
CA VAL A 159 -12.07 13.35 -9.39
C VAL A 159 -10.61 13.13 -9.77
N PRO A 160 -9.65 13.25 -8.83
CA PRO A 160 -8.26 12.89 -9.10
C PRO A 160 -8.14 11.42 -9.47
N LEU A 161 -7.63 11.15 -10.67
CA LEU A 161 -7.43 9.80 -11.17
C LEU A 161 -5.97 9.37 -11.06
N GLY A 162 -5.04 10.29 -11.31
CA GLY A 162 -3.64 9.96 -11.47
C GLY A 162 -2.72 11.18 -11.41
N ALA A 163 -1.43 10.94 -11.21
CA ALA A 163 -0.34 11.84 -11.53
C ALA A 163 0.45 11.20 -12.66
N PHE A 164 1.27 11.97 -13.35
CA PHE A 164 2.13 11.44 -14.39
C PHE A 164 3.41 12.24 -14.52
N VAL A 165 4.48 11.57 -14.92
CA VAL A 165 5.69 12.17 -15.45
C VAL A 165 5.94 11.66 -16.86
N GLN A 166 6.06 12.59 -17.81
CA GLN A 166 6.30 12.27 -19.20
C GLN A 166 7.77 12.54 -19.57
N PRO A 167 8.60 11.50 -19.76
CA PRO A 167 9.95 11.66 -20.28
C PRO A 167 9.92 12.12 -21.74
N ASP A 168 10.95 12.85 -22.16
CA ASP A 168 11.17 13.21 -23.56
C ASP A 168 11.62 11.98 -24.35
N GLU A 169 10.97 11.71 -25.49
CA GLU A 169 11.18 10.48 -26.26
C GLU A 169 12.58 10.39 -26.87
N GLU A 170 13.10 11.49 -27.43
CA GLU A 170 14.43 11.51 -28.07
C GLU A 170 15.53 11.29 -27.03
N SER A 171 15.44 12.02 -25.92
CA SER A 171 16.35 11.88 -24.78
C SER A 171 16.29 10.46 -24.20
N GLN A 172 15.08 9.93 -23.96
CA GLN A 172 14.90 8.55 -23.48
C GLN A 172 15.45 7.52 -24.46
N GLN A 173 15.34 7.73 -25.77
CA GLN A 173 15.90 6.84 -26.78
C GLN A 173 17.43 6.86 -26.82
N SER A 174 18.04 8.02 -26.64
CA SER A 174 19.50 8.18 -26.59
C SER A 174 20.16 7.68 -25.31
N ALA A 175 19.40 7.57 -24.20
CA ALA A 175 19.95 7.17 -22.91
C ALA A 175 20.52 5.74 -22.90
N ASP A 176 21.50 5.50 -22.03
CA ASP A 176 22.08 4.17 -21.84
C ASP A 176 21.05 3.17 -21.32
N ARG A 177 21.21 1.89 -21.69
CA ARG A 177 20.31 0.81 -21.25
C ARG A 177 20.17 0.78 -19.72
N GLY A 178 21.27 0.95 -18.99
CA GLY A 178 21.27 0.97 -17.53
C GLY A 178 20.41 2.11 -16.96
N GLY A 179 20.51 3.31 -17.55
CA GLY A 179 19.72 4.47 -17.14
C GLY A 179 18.22 4.25 -17.39
N LYS A 180 17.87 3.72 -18.57
CA LYS A 180 16.47 3.36 -18.88
C LYS A 180 15.92 2.31 -17.92
N THR A 181 16.68 1.25 -17.65
CA THR A 181 16.23 0.18 -16.74
C THR A 181 16.00 0.72 -15.33
N ARG A 182 16.90 1.57 -14.81
CA ARG A 182 16.69 2.22 -13.50
C ARG A 182 15.48 3.14 -13.49
N MET A 183 15.30 3.93 -14.55
CA MET A 183 14.14 4.80 -14.71
C MET A 183 12.83 4.00 -14.71
N PHE A 184 12.73 2.89 -15.45
CA PHE A 184 11.53 2.04 -15.45
C PHE A 184 11.29 1.33 -14.11
N ALA A 185 12.34 0.97 -13.36
CA ALA A 185 12.21 0.36 -12.04
C ALA A 185 11.91 1.37 -10.91
N ALA A 186 12.08 2.68 -11.16
CA ALA A 186 12.06 3.72 -10.13
C ALA A 186 10.73 3.77 -9.36
N GLY A 187 9.60 3.72 -10.06
CA GLY A 187 8.27 3.82 -9.43
C GLY A 187 7.99 2.67 -8.47
N VAL A 188 8.32 1.43 -8.86
CA VAL A 188 8.20 0.25 -8.00
C VAL A 188 9.10 0.40 -6.78
N THR A 189 10.38 0.70 -7.00
CA THR A 189 11.40 0.79 -5.94
C THR A 189 11.04 1.82 -4.88
N ASN A 190 10.60 3.01 -5.29
CA ASN A 190 10.25 4.07 -4.37
C ASN A 190 8.97 3.75 -3.56
N ASN A 191 7.99 3.08 -4.17
CA ASN A 191 6.81 2.62 -3.44
C ASN A 191 7.17 1.51 -2.45
N PHE A 192 8.11 0.62 -2.77
CA PHE A 192 8.62 -0.35 -1.78
C PHE A 192 9.27 0.33 -0.58
N LEU A 193 10.00 1.44 -0.79
CA LEU A 193 10.55 2.22 0.31
C LEU A 193 9.44 2.84 1.17
N VAL A 194 8.40 3.43 0.55
CA VAL A 194 7.25 3.97 1.30
C VAL A 194 6.59 2.87 2.12
N THR A 195 6.39 1.69 1.53
CA THR A 195 5.85 0.53 2.24
C THR A 195 6.72 0.14 3.42
N ALA A 196 8.04 -0.02 3.21
CA ALA A 196 8.97 -0.39 4.28
C ALA A 196 8.99 0.66 5.41
N LEU A 197 8.99 1.95 5.09
CA LEU A 197 8.93 3.02 6.08
C LEU A 197 7.59 3.05 6.83
N SER A 198 6.48 2.82 6.12
CA SER A 198 5.14 2.79 6.72
C SER A 198 5.00 1.62 7.69
N PHE A 199 5.44 0.42 7.30
CA PHE A 199 5.49 -0.74 8.19
C PHE A 199 6.46 -0.54 9.34
N GLY A 200 7.65 0.02 9.09
CA GLY A 200 8.61 0.33 10.14
C GLY A 200 8.05 1.30 11.18
N LEU A 201 7.36 2.35 10.74
CA LEU A 201 6.68 3.30 11.63
C LEU A 201 5.52 2.64 12.37
N LEU A 202 4.71 1.82 11.68
CA LEU A 202 3.63 1.06 12.30
C LEU A 202 4.17 0.17 13.42
N PHE A 203 5.20 -0.63 13.14
CA PHE A 203 5.80 -1.51 14.14
C PHE A 203 6.46 -0.72 15.27
N LEU A 204 7.12 0.39 14.97
CA LEU A 204 7.68 1.26 16.00
C LEU A 204 6.58 1.78 16.94
N VAL A 205 5.46 2.27 16.40
CA VAL A 205 4.33 2.77 17.19
C VAL A 205 3.71 1.63 18.00
N VAL A 206 3.40 0.50 17.36
CA VAL A 206 2.78 -0.66 18.05
C VAL A 206 3.69 -1.19 19.15
N ALA A 207 4.99 -1.34 18.91
CA ALA A 207 5.95 -1.84 19.89
C ALA A 207 6.11 -0.90 21.10
N ASN A 208 5.80 0.39 20.96
CA ASN A 208 5.86 1.35 22.07
C ASN A 208 4.50 1.58 22.75
N LEU A 209 3.39 1.20 22.10
CA LEU A 209 2.04 1.30 22.67
C LEU A 209 1.63 0.01 23.39
N VAL A 210 2.19 -1.14 23.01
CA VAL A 210 1.91 -2.44 23.62
C VAL A 210 3.05 -2.77 24.57
N THR A 211 2.77 -2.72 25.88
CA THR A 211 3.64 -3.37 26.88
C THR A 211 3.39 -4.86 26.82
N VAL A 212 4.43 -5.65 26.58
CA VAL A 212 4.36 -7.10 26.82
C VAL A 212 4.23 -7.26 28.33
N VAL A 213 3.05 -7.65 28.80
CA VAL A 213 2.87 -8.08 30.19
C VAL A 213 3.50 -9.46 30.27
N SER A 214 4.53 -9.62 31.10
CA SER A 214 5.14 -10.92 31.35
C SER A 214 4.12 -11.82 32.05
N GLY A 215 4.00 -13.06 31.59
CA GLY A 215 3.05 -14.03 32.12
C GLY A 215 2.03 -14.53 31.10
N VAL A 216 1.08 -15.32 31.57
CA VAL A 216 0.06 -15.97 30.74
C VAL A 216 -1.30 -15.31 30.96
N ALA A 217 -1.80 -14.64 29.94
CA ALA A 217 -3.09 -13.96 29.98
C ALA A 217 -4.27 -14.95 29.95
N ILE A 218 -5.18 -14.83 30.90
CA ILE A 218 -6.38 -15.65 30.99
C ILE A 218 -7.48 -15.07 30.09
N GLY A 219 -7.78 -15.77 29.00
CA GLY A 219 -8.86 -15.44 28.07
C GLY A 219 -10.28 -15.68 28.63
N GLY A 220 -10.38 -16.34 29.79
CA GLY A 220 -11.61 -16.72 30.48
C GLY A 220 -11.51 -18.14 31.05
N THR A 221 -12.47 -18.50 31.90
CA THR A 221 -12.55 -19.82 32.55
C THR A 221 -13.73 -20.63 32.00
N LEU A 222 -13.65 -21.96 32.14
CA LEU A 222 -14.75 -22.86 31.81
C LEU A 222 -15.62 -23.10 33.06
N PRO A 223 -16.95 -23.17 32.93
CA PRO A 223 -17.83 -23.47 34.07
C PRO A 223 -17.50 -24.82 34.73
N GLY A 224 -17.36 -24.84 36.05
CA GLY A 224 -16.99 -26.00 36.87
C GLY A 224 -15.53 -26.45 36.71
N SER A 225 -14.66 -25.60 36.15
CA SER A 225 -13.23 -25.90 36.04
C SER A 225 -12.48 -25.49 37.31
N ALA A 226 -11.32 -26.13 37.55
CA ALA A 226 -10.41 -25.75 38.63
C ALA A 226 -9.98 -24.27 38.55
N ALA A 227 -9.93 -23.70 37.34
CA ALA A 227 -9.62 -22.29 37.12
C ALA A 227 -10.75 -21.36 37.61
N GLU A 228 -12.02 -21.73 37.38
CA GLU A 228 -13.17 -20.98 37.92
C GLU A 228 -13.27 -21.14 39.44
N GLU A 229 -13.05 -22.33 39.98
CA GLU A 229 -13.03 -22.58 41.43
C GLU A 229 -11.91 -21.81 42.14
N ALA A 230 -10.76 -21.64 41.48
CA ALA A 230 -9.66 -20.80 41.94
C ALA A 230 -9.93 -19.29 41.82
N GLY A 231 -11.07 -18.89 41.24
CA GLY A 231 -11.48 -17.50 41.08
C GLY A 231 -10.74 -16.74 39.99
N LEU A 232 -10.14 -17.43 39.00
CA LEU A 232 -9.51 -16.79 37.86
C LEU A 232 -10.55 -16.15 36.94
N GLU A 233 -10.28 -14.93 36.49
CA GLU A 233 -11.18 -14.16 35.64
C GLU A 233 -10.53 -13.77 34.31
N ARG A 234 -11.37 -13.34 33.36
CA ARG A 234 -10.88 -12.84 32.07
C ARG A 234 -10.13 -11.53 32.30
N GLY A 235 -8.87 -11.50 31.92
CA GLY A 235 -8.00 -10.33 32.10
C GLY A 235 -6.87 -10.58 33.09
N ASP A 236 -7.01 -11.56 33.99
CA ASP A 236 -5.94 -11.99 34.89
C ASP A 236 -4.71 -12.41 34.08
N VAL A 237 -3.52 -12.09 34.59
CA VAL A 237 -2.24 -12.56 34.04
C VAL A 237 -1.52 -13.41 35.07
N ILE A 238 -1.31 -14.69 34.78
CA ILE A 238 -0.53 -15.58 35.64
C ILE A 238 0.94 -15.24 35.48
N THR A 239 1.57 -14.80 36.57
CA THR A 239 2.99 -14.41 36.63
C THR A 239 3.86 -15.47 37.32
N GLY A 240 3.25 -16.50 37.91
CA GLY A 240 3.99 -17.60 38.51
C GLY A 240 3.16 -18.81 38.87
N VAL A 241 3.86 -19.94 39.01
CA VAL A 241 3.33 -21.25 39.38
C VAL A 241 4.19 -21.84 40.49
N ASN A 242 3.57 -22.18 41.64
CA ASN A 242 4.22 -22.70 42.83
C ASN A 242 5.43 -21.86 43.31
N GLY A 243 5.40 -20.54 43.05
CA GLY A 243 6.48 -19.62 43.41
C GLY A 243 7.63 -19.54 42.40
N GLN A 244 7.56 -20.28 41.29
CA GLN A 244 8.41 -20.09 40.13
C GLN A 244 7.79 -19.02 39.23
N ALA A 245 8.59 -18.02 38.83
CA ALA A 245 8.15 -17.01 37.88
C ALA A 245 7.92 -17.64 36.51
N VAL A 246 6.86 -17.19 35.84
CA VAL A 246 6.46 -17.67 34.52
C VAL A 246 6.26 -16.44 33.63
N GLU A 247 7.00 -16.37 32.53
CA GLU A 247 6.97 -15.22 31.62
C GLU A 247 6.19 -15.50 30.33
N ASN A 248 5.95 -16.77 30.00
CA ASN A 248 5.31 -17.20 28.76
C ASN A 248 4.57 -18.55 28.90
N GLU A 249 3.82 -18.92 27.86
CA GLU A 249 2.99 -20.14 27.83
C GLU A 249 3.81 -21.43 27.95
N GLU A 250 5.00 -21.49 27.35
CA GLU A 250 5.88 -22.67 27.42
C GLU A 250 6.37 -22.93 28.85
N GLU A 251 6.77 -21.87 29.57
CA GLU A 251 7.15 -21.95 30.98
C GLU A 251 5.98 -22.32 31.88
N PHE A 252 4.78 -21.82 31.58
CA PHE A 252 3.56 -22.16 32.31
C PHE A 252 3.21 -23.64 32.15
N GLU A 253 3.22 -24.16 30.92
CA GLU A 253 2.97 -25.57 30.64
C GLU A 253 4.01 -26.47 31.30
N ALA A 254 5.28 -26.09 31.25
CA ALA A 254 6.36 -26.82 31.92
C ALA A 254 6.15 -26.85 33.45
N ALA A 255 5.81 -25.72 34.06
CA ALA A 255 5.57 -25.62 35.49
C ALA A 255 4.33 -26.41 35.94
N LEU A 256 3.28 -26.46 35.10
CA LEU A 256 2.11 -27.31 35.36
C LEU A 256 2.40 -28.80 35.19
N ALA A 257 3.25 -29.17 34.22
CA ALA A 257 3.60 -30.56 33.98
C ALA A 257 4.45 -31.17 35.11
N ASP A 258 5.25 -30.35 35.79
CA ASP A 258 6.04 -30.74 36.97
C ASP A 258 5.22 -30.72 38.27
N ALA A 259 4.04 -30.11 38.26
CA ALA A 259 3.24 -29.92 39.45
C ALA A 259 2.40 -31.16 39.84
N ASP A 260 2.11 -31.26 41.14
CA ASP A 260 1.21 -32.25 41.71
C ASP A 260 -0.27 -31.95 41.39
N ARG A 261 -1.19 -32.74 41.94
CA ARG A 261 -2.66 -32.58 41.73
C ARG A 261 -3.22 -31.20 42.10
N GLU A 262 -2.52 -30.41 42.91
CA GLU A 262 -2.88 -29.04 43.29
C GLU A 262 -1.71 -28.10 43.00
N VAL A 263 -2.05 -26.91 42.51
CA VAL A 263 -1.08 -25.89 42.08
C VAL A 263 -1.47 -24.54 42.64
N THR A 264 -0.51 -23.80 43.17
CA THR A 264 -0.68 -22.39 43.55
C THR A 264 -0.24 -21.49 42.42
N VAL A 265 -1.08 -20.57 41.97
CA VAL A 265 -0.74 -19.59 40.93
C VAL A 265 -0.60 -18.20 41.52
N GLN A 266 0.40 -17.45 41.06
CA GLN A 266 0.51 -16.01 41.27
C GLN A 266 -0.10 -15.28 40.07
N ARG A 267 -0.93 -14.26 40.33
CA ARG A 267 -1.58 -13.48 39.28
C ARG A 267 -1.48 -11.98 39.51
N GLU A 268 -1.56 -11.23 38.42
CA GLU A 268 -1.83 -9.80 38.38
C GLU A 268 -3.23 -9.56 37.77
N GLU A 269 -3.96 -8.58 38.32
CA GLU A 269 -5.31 -8.15 37.89
C GLU A 269 -5.25 -6.92 36.97
#